data_AF-A0A3D2R8N0-F1
#
_entry.id   AF-A0A3D2R8N0-F1
#
_cell.length_a   1.000
_cell.length_b   1.000
_cell.length_c   1.000
_cell.angle_alpha   90.00
_cell.angle_beta   90.00
_cell.angle_gamma   90.00
#
_symmetry.space_group_name_H-M   'P 1'
#
loop_
_entity.id
_entity.type
_entity.pdbx_description
1 polymer ?
#
loop_
_entity_poly.entity_id
_entity_poly.type
_entity_poly.pdbx_seq_one_letter_code
_entity_poly.pdbx_strand_id
1 'polypeptide(L)'
;MTRSVTKISLILGFLLLQACSPTRRLTKEELWLVNNQIFVDELERKEAELSDLLLQKPNTKLPVVGLPLGVLVHNLATPDPHARFEQWLAAKPKRIERLQRLISAKQIRAIDSAKINFNQWLKNTGSAPVIIDTSKAARSLEQLKKYYYNQGYFNVKGRYSVLKDTVKKNRG
;
A
#
# COMPACT_ATOMS: atom_id res chain seq x y z
N MET A 1 14.27 37.67 -1.41
CA MET A 1 13.69 36.78 -2.44
C MET A 1 13.59 35.31 -2.04
N THR A 2 14.33 34.81 -1.04
CA THR A 2 14.33 33.37 -0.67
C THR A 2 13.03 32.87 -0.04
N ARG A 3 12.39 33.67 0.83
CA ARG A 3 11.17 33.26 1.59
C ARG A 3 9.97 32.92 0.71
N SER A 4 9.80 33.59 -0.43
CA SER A 4 8.71 33.29 -1.38
C SER A 4 8.99 32.01 -2.17
N VAL A 5 10.25 31.74 -2.51
CA VAL A 5 10.66 30.51 -3.21
C VAL A 5 10.48 29.29 -2.32
N THR A 6 10.80 29.39 -1.02
CA THR A 6 10.58 28.28 -0.06
C THR A 6 9.09 27.95 0.07
N LYS A 7 8.21 28.97 0.10
CA LYS A 7 6.75 28.77 0.15
C LYS A 7 6.21 28.12 -1.12
N ILE A 8 6.65 28.58 -2.29
CA ILE A 8 6.24 28.03 -3.59
C ILE A 8 6.71 26.56 -3.73
N SER A 9 7.95 26.26 -3.33
CA SER A 9 8.49 24.90 -3.35
C SER A 9 7.69 23.95 -2.46
N LEU A 10 7.30 24.39 -1.26
CA LEU A 10 6.50 23.60 -0.32
C LEU A 10 5.09 23.33 -0.87
N ILE A 11 4.45 24.33 -1.48
CA ILE A 11 3.14 24.19 -2.14
C ILE A 11 3.23 23.22 -3.33
N LEU A 12 4.26 23.36 -4.17
CA LEU A 12 4.47 22.48 -5.32
C LEU A 12 4.74 21.02 -4.89
N GLY A 13 5.53 20.84 -3.82
CA GLY A 13 5.75 19.52 -3.23
C GLY A 13 4.45 18.87 -2.75
N PHE A 14 3.57 19.64 -2.11
CA PHE A 14 2.27 19.14 -1.65
C PHE A 14 1.35 18.73 -2.82
N LEU A 15 1.32 19.49 -3.91
CA LEU A 15 0.53 19.17 -5.11
C LEU A 15 0.96 17.85 -5.75
N LEU A 16 2.27 17.56 -5.80
CA LEU A 16 2.79 16.31 -6.37
C LEU A 16 2.42 15.07 -5.55
N LEU A 17 2.22 15.22 -4.24
CA LEU A 17 1.78 14.13 -3.36
C LEU A 17 0.32 13.73 -3.60
N GLN A 18 -0.53 14.65 -4.07
CA GLN A 18 -1.95 14.38 -4.33
C GLN A 18 -2.20 13.47 -5.55
N ALA A 19 -1.22 13.33 -6.45
CA ALA A 19 -1.35 12.52 -7.67
C ALA A 19 -1.08 11.02 -7.45
N CYS A 20 -0.61 10.62 -6.26
CA CYS A 20 -0.25 9.23 -6.01
C CYS A 20 -1.46 8.42 -5.51
N SER A 21 -1.97 7.52 -6.35
CA SER A 21 -3.07 6.63 -5.98
C SER A 21 -2.58 5.39 -5.21
N PRO A 22 -3.17 5.07 -4.03
CA PRO A 22 -2.86 3.84 -3.28
C PRO A 22 -3.19 2.56 -4.08
N THR A 23 -4.17 2.63 -4.97
CA THR A 23 -4.69 1.49 -5.75
C THR A 23 -3.96 1.27 -7.07
N ARG A 24 -2.90 2.05 -7.35
CA ARG A 24 -2.15 2.00 -8.62
C ARG A 24 -1.60 0.61 -8.96
N ARG A 25 -1.27 -0.20 -7.95
CA ARG A 25 -0.68 -1.54 -8.12
C ARG A 25 -1.69 -2.68 -8.15
N LEU A 26 -2.97 -2.37 -7.94
CA LEU A 26 -4.04 -3.37 -7.93
C LEU A 26 -4.53 -3.65 -9.35
N THR A 27 -4.94 -4.89 -9.60
CA THR A 27 -5.65 -5.29 -10.81
C THR A 27 -7.05 -4.66 -10.86
N LYS A 28 -7.84 -4.91 -11.92
CA LYS A 28 -9.19 -4.32 -12.04
C LYS A 28 -10.19 -5.00 -11.12
N GLU A 29 -9.93 -6.26 -10.80
CA GLU A 29 -10.76 -7.17 -10.02
C GLU A 29 -10.45 -7.08 -8.52
N GLU A 30 -9.23 -6.67 -8.17
CA GLU A 30 -8.80 -6.48 -6.79
C GLU A 30 -9.39 -5.22 -6.14
N LEU A 31 -9.82 -5.37 -4.89
CA LEU A 31 -10.34 -4.29 -4.05
C LEU A 31 -9.39 -4.04 -2.88
N TRP A 32 -9.10 -2.77 -2.62
CA TRP A 32 -8.33 -2.35 -1.45
C TRP A 32 -9.19 -2.36 -0.19
N LEU A 33 -8.71 -2.98 0.88
CA LEU A 33 -9.37 -2.95 2.18
C LEU A 33 -9.19 -1.57 2.84
N VAL A 34 -10.23 -0.75 2.74
CA VAL A 34 -10.24 0.63 3.27
C VAL A 34 -10.56 0.67 4.76
N ASN A 35 -11.56 -0.11 5.18
CA ASN A 35 -12.06 -0.17 6.55
C ASN A 35 -12.70 -1.54 6.82
N ASN A 36 -12.71 -1.94 8.09
CA ASN A 36 -13.55 -3.02 8.60
C ASN A 36 -14.60 -2.42 9.54
N GLN A 37 -15.84 -2.92 9.46
CA GLN A 37 -16.91 -2.52 10.37
C GLN A 37 -17.53 -3.77 10.97
N ILE A 38 -17.71 -3.76 12.29
CA ILE A 38 -18.35 -4.84 13.03
C ILE A 38 -19.66 -4.29 13.57
N PHE A 39 -20.76 -5.01 13.33
CA PHE A 39 -22.08 -4.66 13.84
C PHE A 39 -22.60 -5.81 14.70
N VAL A 40 -23.08 -5.49 15.90
CA VAL A 40 -23.66 -6.44 16.84
C VAL A 40 -24.97 -5.84 17.32
N ASP A 41 -26.07 -6.56 17.08
CA ASP A 41 -27.44 -6.09 17.30
C ASP A 41 -27.68 -4.72 16.65
N GLU A 42 -27.27 -4.60 15.39
CA GLU A 42 -27.41 -3.39 14.55
C GLU A 42 -26.56 -2.17 14.99
N LEU A 43 -25.85 -2.27 16.11
CA LEU A 43 -24.95 -1.23 16.60
C LEU A 43 -23.51 -1.46 16.14
N GLU A 44 -22.88 -0.41 15.61
CA GLU A 44 -21.46 -0.44 15.23
C GLU A 44 -20.59 -0.60 16.50
N ARG A 45 -19.68 -1.57 16.44
CA ARG A 45 -18.74 -1.93 17.49
C ARG A 45 -17.33 -1.56 17.06
N LYS A 46 -16.63 -0.80 17.91
CA LYS A 46 -15.28 -0.24 17.67
C LYS A 46 -14.25 -0.72 18.69
N GLU A 47 -14.64 -1.70 19.50
CA GLU A 47 -13.81 -2.30 20.52
C GLU A 47 -12.58 -2.96 19.88
N ALA A 48 -11.41 -2.70 20.46
CA ALA A 48 -10.13 -3.22 19.95
C ALA A 48 -10.10 -4.76 19.96
N GLU A 49 -10.65 -5.37 21.00
CA GLU A 49 -10.75 -6.83 21.14
C GLU A 49 -11.45 -7.50 19.95
N LEU A 50 -12.57 -6.92 19.49
CA LEU A 50 -13.30 -7.44 18.34
C LEU A 50 -12.53 -7.21 17.03
N SER A 51 -11.88 -6.06 16.91
CA SER A 51 -11.06 -5.72 15.74
C SER A 51 -9.82 -6.62 15.62
N ASP A 52 -9.28 -7.10 16.74
CA ASP A 52 -8.15 -8.02 16.79
C ASP A 52 -8.49 -9.44 16.34
N LEU A 53 -9.76 -9.81 16.39
CA LEU A 53 -10.26 -11.08 15.85
C LEU A 53 -10.37 -11.07 14.31
N LEU A 54 -10.18 -9.93 13.65
CA LEU A 54 -10.20 -9.84 12.19
C LEU A 54 -8.84 -10.26 11.61
N LEU A 55 -8.84 -11.27 10.74
CA LEU A 55 -7.64 -11.78 10.08
C LEU A 55 -7.02 -10.80 9.08
N GLN A 56 -7.81 -9.86 8.56
CA GLN A 56 -7.33 -8.79 7.69
C GLN A 56 -7.60 -7.44 8.34
N LYS A 57 -6.56 -6.62 8.43
CA LYS A 57 -6.66 -5.24 8.91
C LYS A 57 -6.30 -4.29 7.75
N PRO A 58 -6.99 -3.14 7.62
CA PRO A 58 -6.64 -2.15 6.61
C PRO A 58 -5.22 -1.60 6.86
N ASN A 59 -4.57 -1.09 5.81
CA ASN A 59 -3.28 -0.42 5.95
C ASN A 59 -3.38 0.80 6.89
N THR A 60 -2.36 1.01 7.71
CA THR A 60 -2.24 2.19 8.58
C THR A 60 -2.29 3.48 7.75
N LYS A 61 -3.14 4.41 8.19
CA LYS A 61 -3.28 5.76 7.63
C LYS A 61 -2.83 6.77 8.66
N LEU A 62 -2.27 7.89 8.20
CA LEU A 62 -1.98 9.01 9.09
C LEU A 62 -3.30 9.55 9.68
N PRO A 63 -3.43 9.69 11.01
CA PRO A 63 -4.69 10.02 11.66
C PRO A 63 -5.24 11.40 11.28
N VAL A 64 -4.36 12.38 11.01
CA VAL A 64 -4.76 13.76 10.71
C VAL A 64 -5.17 13.95 9.24
N VAL A 65 -4.54 13.21 8.31
CA VAL A 65 -4.66 13.45 6.85
C VAL A 65 -5.33 12.28 6.12
N GLY A 66 -5.47 11.13 6.78
CA GLY A 66 -6.03 9.91 6.18
C GLY A 66 -5.13 9.26 5.11
N LEU A 67 -3.88 9.70 4.98
CA LEU A 67 -2.97 9.27 3.92
C LEU A 67 -2.27 7.95 4.26
N PRO A 68 -2.35 6.91 3.40
CA PRO A 68 -1.69 5.62 3.63
C PRO A 68 -0.22 5.67 3.20
N LEU A 69 0.64 6.41 3.93
CA LEU A 69 2.04 6.62 3.55
C LEU A 69 2.80 5.32 3.24
N GLY A 70 2.59 4.26 4.02
CA GLY A 70 3.21 2.97 3.79
C GLY A 70 2.90 2.39 2.41
N VAL A 71 1.64 2.51 1.97
CA VAL A 71 1.20 2.07 0.64
C VAL A 71 1.81 2.94 -0.46
N LEU A 72 1.87 4.25 -0.24
CA LEU A 72 2.49 5.16 -1.20
C LEU A 72 3.98 4.86 -1.37
N VAL A 73 4.72 4.65 -0.28
CA VAL A 73 6.14 4.27 -0.29
C VAL A 73 6.34 2.93 -1.00
N HIS A 74 5.52 1.93 -0.70
CA HIS A 74 5.56 0.65 -1.40
C HIS A 74 5.33 0.82 -2.91
N ASN A 75 4.37 1.65 -3.30
CA ASN A 75 4.03 1.89 -4.70
C ASN A 75 5.13 2.62 -5.50
N LEU A 76 6.02 3.37 -4.83
CA LEU A 76 7.22 3.98 -5.45
C LEU A 76 8.23 2.92 -5.91
N ALA A 77 8.24 1.75 -5.27
CA ALA A 77 9.13 0.68 -5.68
C ALA A 77 8.80 0.19 -7.09
N THR A 78 9.85 0.01 -7.88
CA THR A 78 9.78 -0.64 -9.18
C THR A 78 9.65 -2.17 -8.98
N PRO A 79 8.74 -2.85 -9.70
CA PRO A 79 8.62 -4.31 -9.62
C PRO A 79 9.93 -5.02 -9.95
N ASP A 80 10.53 -4.67 -11.10
CA ASP A 80 11.80 -5.21 -11.60
C ASP A 80 12.83 -4.08 -11.84
N PRO A 81 13.62 -3.72 -10.81
CA PRO A 81 14.59 -2.63 -10.92
C PRO A 81 15.79 -2.96 -11.81
N HIS A 82 16.21 -4.23 -11.87
CA HIS A 82 17.35 -4.69 -12.65
C HIS A 82 17.03 -4.67 -14.14
N ALA A 83 15.92 -5.30 -14.57
CA ALA A 83 15.56 -5.28 -16.00
C ALA A 83 15.32 -3.85 -16.51
N ARG A 84 14.76 -2.96 -15.68
CA ARG A 84 14.65 -1.53 -16.05
C ARG A 84 15.99 -0.82 -16.14
N PHE A 85 16.98 -1.21 -15.33
CA PHE A 85 18.32 -0.65 -15.42
C PHE A 85 19.02 -1.11 -16.69
N GLU A 86 18.92 -2.40 -17.03
CA GLU A 86 19.44 -2.96 -18.27
C GLU A 86 18.78 -2.34 -19.50
N GLN A 87 17.45 -2.21 -19.51
CA GLN A 87 16.73 -1.49 -20.56
C GLN A 87 17.20 -0.05 -20.70
N TRP A 88 17.46 0.64 -19.58
CA TRP A 88 18.03 1.98 -19.61
C TRP A 88 19.44 1.97 -20.20
N LEU A 89 20.32 1.03 -19.85
CA LEU A 89 21.64 0.92 -20.47
C LEU A 89 21.54 0.68 -21.98
N ALA A 90 20.65 -0.22 -22.41
CA ALA A 90 20.45 -0.59 -23.80
C ALA A 90 19.72 0.46 -24.65
N ALA A 91 18.94 1.36 -24.04
CA ALA A 91 18.11 2.34 -24.74
C ALA A 91 18.88 3.28 -25.70
N LYS A 92 20.20 3.41 -25.55
CA LYS A 92 21.04 4.15 -26.50
C LYS A 92 22.30 3.33 -26.83
N PRO A 93 22.63 3.12 -28.11
CA PRO A 93 23.64 2.13 -28.54
C PRO A 93 25.04 2.38 -27.97
N LYS A 94 25.44 3.66 -27.79
CA LYS A 94 26.75 4.04 -27.23
C LYS A 94 26.70 4.47 -25.77
N ARG A 95 25.65 4.12 -25.02
CA ARG A 95 25.50 4.58 -23.62
C ARG A 95 26.52 3.92 -22.71
N ILE A 96 26.68 2.61 -22.81
CA ILE A 96 27.62 1.85 -21.99
C ILE A 96 29.05 2.37 -22.20
N GLU A 97 29.48 2.52 -23.45
CA GLU A 97 30.79 3.09 -23.81
C GLU A 97 31.00 4.52 -23.26
N ARG A 98 29.97 5.37 -23.33
CA ARG A 98 30.03 6.74 -22.76
C ARG A 98 30.16 6.72 -21.24
N LEU A 99 29.42 5.84 -20.57
CA LEU A 99 29.51 5.69 -19.12
C LEU A 99 30.87 5.13 -18.72
N GLN A 100 31.38 4.13 -19.44
CA GLN A 100 32.69 3.52 -19.18
C GLN A 100 33.87 4.49 -19.37
N ARG A 101 33.71 5.54 -20.18
CA ARG A 101 34.68 6.64 -20.28
C ARG A 101 34.72 7.55 -19.05
N LEU A 102 33.66 7.57 -18.23
CA LEU A 102 33.54 8.42 -17.04
C LEU A 102 33.71 7.63 -15.74
N ILE A 103 33.19 6.40 -15.69
CA ILE A 103 33.16 5.53 -14.52
C ILE A 103 33.51 4.09 -14.90
N SER A 104 34.09 3.34 -13.96
CA SER A 104 34.44 1.93 -14.18
C SER A 104 33.22 1.02 -14.34
N ALA A 105 33.39 -0.12 -15.01
CA ALA A 105 32.35 -1.15 -15.11
C ALA A 105 31.90 -1.68 -13.73
N LYS A 106 32.78 -1.64 -12.71
CA LYS A 106 32.44 -1.99 -11.33
C LYS A 106 31.46 -0.97 -10.73
N GLN A 107 31.67 0.32 -10.98
CA GLN A 107 30.76 1.38 -10.50
C GLN A 107 29.40 1.30 -11.19
N ILE A 108 29.33 0.96 -12.48
CA ILE A 108 28.06 0.74 -13.17
C ILE A 108 27.27 -0.40 -12.51
N ARG A 109 27.92 -1.53 -12.24
CA ARG A 109 27.31 -2.65 -11.50
C ARG A 109 26.90 -2.26 -10.07
N ALA A 110 27.71 -1.48 -9.38
CA ALA A 110 27.39 -0.99 -8.04
C ALA A 110 26.15 -0.09 -8.03
N ILE A 111 25.95 0.74 -9.06
CA ILE A 111 24.73 1.55 -9.23
C ILE A 111 23.50 0.67 -9.41
N ASP A 112 23.61 -0.39 -10.22
CA ASP A 112 22.52 -1.35 -10.40
C ASP A 112 22.15 -2.04 -9.07
N SER A 113 23.14 -2.58 -8.36
CA SER A 113 22.93 -3.21 -7.06
C SER A 113 22.35 -2.23 -6.04
N ALA A 114 22.84 -0.99 -5.99
CA ALA A 114 22.30 0.05 -5.12
C ALA A 114 20.82 0.36 -5.46
N LYS A 115 20.46 0.38 -6.75
CA LYS A 115 19.09 0.57 -7.20
C LYS A 115 18.19 -0.60 -6.78
N ILE A 116 18.66 -1.85 -6.92
CA ILE A 116 17.93 -3.04 -6.45
C ILE A 116 17.68 -2.93 -4.94
N ASN A 117 18.74 -2.69 -4.17
CA ASN A 117 18.67 -2.57 -2.71
C ASN A 117 17.74 -1.44 -2.27
N PHE A 118 17.79 -0.28 -2.93
CA PHE A 118 16.89 0.84 -2.63
C PHE A 118 15.43 0.48 -2.92
N ASN A 119 15.15 -0.24 -4.01
CA ASN A 119 13.79 -0.71 -4.31
C ASN A 119 13.32 -1.75 -3.29
N GLN A 120 14.20 -2.64 -2.84
CA GLN A 120 13.87 -3.60 -1.79
C GLN A 120 13.61 -2.89 -0.45
N TRP A 121 14.42 -1.88 -0.11
CA TRP A 121 14.18 -1.02 1.03
C TRP A 121 12.80 -0.35 0.96
N LEU A 122 12.43 0.24 -0.19
CA LEU A 122 11.08 0.80 -0.37
C LEU A 122 9.95 -0.22 -0.19
N LYS A 123 10.12 -1.45 -0.70
CA LYS A 123 9.14 -2.53 -0.55
C LYS A 123 8.99 -2.97 0.91
N ASN A 124 10.11 -3.02 1.65
CA ASN A 124 10.17 -3.48 3.04
C ASN A 124 9.71 -2.41 4.04
N THR A 125 10.07 -1.15 3.80
CA THR A 125 9.64 -0.01 4.63
C THR A 125 8.20 0.39 4.35
N GLY A 126 7.77 0.28 3.08
CA GLY A 126 6.38 0.43 2.71
C GLY A 126 5.53 -0.78 3.10
N SER A 127 4.22 -0.62 3.10
CA SER A 127 3.27 -1.71 3.25
C SER A 127 2.52 -1.92 1.93
N ALA A 128 2.46 -3.16 1.46
CA ALA A 128 1.66 -3.49 0.28
C ALA A 128 0.17 -3.17 0.55
N PRO A 129 -0.59 -2.70 -0.46
CA PRO A 129 -2.02 -2.49 -0.30
C PRO A 129 -2.71 -3.82 0.08
N VAL A 130 -3.47 -3.81 1.18
CA VAL A 130 -4.18 -5.00 1.65
C VAL A 130 -5.37 -5.25 0.73
N ILE A 131 -5.37 -6.38 0.04
CA ILE A 131 -6.44 -6.81 -0.86
C ILE A 131 -7.50 -7.57 -0.07
N ILE A 132 -8.77 -7.32 -0.35
CA ILE A 132 -9.89 -8.03 0.30
C ILE A 132 -9.84 -9.51 -0.07
N ASP A 133 -9.83 -10.38 0.94
CA ASP A 133 -9.85 -11.84 0.79
C ASP A 133 -11.11 -12.39 1.48
N THR A 134 -12.05 -12.88 0.67
CA THR A 134 -13.34 -13.42 1.14
C THR A 134 -13.17 -14.64 2.04
N SER A 135 -12.11 -15.43 1.84
CA SER A 135 -11.82 -16.58 2.70
C SER A 135 -11.42 -16.15 4.12
N LYS A 136 -10.63 -15.08 4.23
CA LYS A 136 -10.25 -14.49 5.52
C LYS A 136 -11.41 -13.76 6.18
N ALA A 137 -12.29 -13.12 5.40
CA ALA A 137 -13.52 -12.52 5.93
C ALA A 137 -14.43 -13.58 6.56
N ALA A 138 -14.64 -14.71 5.88
CA ALA A 138 -15.42 -15.83 6.41
C ALA A 138 -14.81 -16.42 7.69
N ARG A 139 -13.48 -16.58 7.74
CA ARG A 139 -12.79 -17.07 8.95
C ARG A 139 -12.86 -16.07 10.11
N SER A 140 -12.75 -14.77 9.83
CA SER A 140 -12.92 -13.71 10.84
C SER A 140 -14.33 -13.75 11.44
N LEU A 141 -15.35 -13.98 10.62
CA LEU A 141 -16.72 -14.17 11.09
C LEU A 141 -16.85 -15.36 12.05
N GLU A 142 -16.21 -16.49 11.73
CA GLU A 142 -16.19 -17.65 12.62
C GLU A 142 -15.42 -17.39 13.93
N GLN A 143 -14.35 -16.58 13.90
CA GLN A 143 -13.64 -16.16 15.12
C GLN A 143 -14.52 -15.28 16.01
N LEU A 144 -15.26 -14.34 15.42
CA LEU A 144 -16.22 -13.50 16.15
C LEU A 144 -17.34 -14.34 16.78
N LYS A 145 -17.91 -15.29 16.04
CA LYS A 145 -18.91 -16.22 16.59
C LYS A 145 -18.36 -17.01 17.78
N LYS A 146 -17.14 -17.54 17.67
CA LYS A 146 -16.46 -18.26 18.76
C LYS A 146 -16.22 -17.38 19.97
N TYR A 147 -15.82 -16.13 19.77
CA TYR A 147 -15.64 -15.17 20.87
C TYR A 147 -16.95 -14.98 21.66
N TYR A 148 -18.07 -14.72 20.97
CA TYR A 148 -19.37 -14.59 21.64
C TYR A 148 -19.89 -15.90 22.23
N TYR A 149 -19.63 -17.04 21.59
CA TYR A 149 -19.93 -18.34 22.15
C TYR A 149 -19.25 -18.56 23.50
N ASN A 150 -17.96 -18.21 23.60
CA ASN A 150 -17.20 -18.30 24.85
C ASN A 150 -17.71 -17.33 25.94
N GLN A 151 -18.42 -16.27 25.55
CA GLN A 151 -19.09 -15.34 26.47
C GLN A 151 -20.50 -15.81 26.89
N GLY A 152 -20.95 -16.98 26.44
CA GLY A 152 -22.26 -17.56 26.81
C GLY A 152 -23.37 -17.34 25.78
N TYR A 153 -23.08 -16.72 24.63
CA TYR A 153 -24.04 -16.58 23.54
C TYR A 153 -23.97 -17.80 22.62
N PHE A 154 -24.80 -18.82 22.87
CA PHE A 154 -24.68 -20.09 22.14
C PHE A 154 -25.26 -20.07 20.72
N ASN A 155 -26.24 -19.19 20.43
CA ASN A 155 -26.98 -19.15 19.16
C ASN A 155 -26.60 -17.95 18.27
N VAL A 156 -25.29 -17.66 18.13
CA VAL A 156 -24.82 -16.53 17.33
C VAL A 156 -25.02 -16.78 15.84
N LYS A 157 -25.78 -15.91 15.19
CA LYS A 157 -25.86 -15.83 13.73
C LYS A 157 -25.02 -14.65 13.25
N GLY A 158 -24.39 -14.81 12.10
CA GLY A 158 -23.56 -13.76 11.54
C GLY A 158 -23.42 -13.91 10.03
N ARG A 159 -23.23 -12.77 9.36
CA ARG A 159 -22.97 -12.65 7.93
C ARG A 159 -21.88 -11.60 7.72
N TYR A 160 -21.15 -11.70 6.63
CA TYR A 160 -20.25 -10.65 6.18
C TYR A 160 -20.70 -10.16 4.80
N SER A 161 -20.37 -8.92 4.47
CA SER A 161 -20.61 -8.34 3.16
C SER A 161 -19.43 -7.47 2.76
N VAL A 162 -19.06 -7.51 1.48
CA VAL A 162 -18.05 -6.62 0.91
C VAL A 162 -18.78 -5.47 0.24
N LEU A 163 -18.58 -4.26 0.77
CA LEU A 163 -19.09 -3.03 0.17
C LEU A 163 -18.01 -2.41 -0.70
N LYS A 164 -18.39 -2.00 -1.92
CA LYS A 164 -17.49 -1.32 -2.86
C LYS A 164 -17.91 0.12 -3.00
N ASP A 165 -16.99 1.06 -2.79
CA ASP A 165 -17.26 2.46 -3.09
C ASP A 165 -17.40 2.62 -4.62
N THR A 166 -18.60 3.02 -5.06
CA THR A 166 -18.91 3.22 -6.49
C THR A 166 -18.70 4.69 -6.91
N VAL A 167 -18.54 5.60 -5.94
CA VAL A 167 -18.47 7.06 -6.15
C VAL A 167 -17.03 7.50 -6.42
N LYS A 168 -16.04 6.86 -5.79
CA LYS A 168 -14.62 7.16 -6.03
C LYS A 168 -14.08 6.31 -7.17
N LYS A 169 -13.44 6.97 -8.14
CA LYS A 169 -12.66 6.31 -9.22
C LYS A 169 -11.51 5.45 -8.70
N ASN A 170 -11.15 5.62 -7.42
CA ASN A 170 -10.12 4.86 -6.73
C ASN A 170 -10.73 3.57 -6.15
N ARG A 171 -10.13 2.42 -6.47
CA ARG A 171 -10.64 1.06 -6.22
C ARG A 171 -10.56 0.64 -4.74
N GLY A 172 -11.42 1.22 -3.92
CA GLY A 172 -11.62 0.89 -2.50
C GLY A 172 -12.94 1.45 -2.02
#